data_AF-A0A964IMD5-F1
#
_entry.id   AF-A0A964IMD5-F1
#
_cell.length_a   1.000
_cell.length_b   1.000
_cell.length_c   1.000
_cell.angle_alpha   90.00
_cell.angle_beta   90.00
_cell.angle_gamma   90.00
#
_symmetry.space_group_name_H-M   'P 1'
#
loop_
_entity.id
_entity.type
_entity.pdbx_description
1 polymer ?
#
loop_
_entity_poly.entity_id
_entity_poly.type
_entity_poly.pdbx_seq_one_letter_code
_entity_poly.pdbx_strand_id
1 'polypeptide(L)'
;MLGGAQPRPPNRPPLAGDALREAPGRRDAAQSTRGRRRVARRDARTWDARRRLDFAGREYRSLGRAEVNLLLDTHIWLWSMLEPERLSAPVAAALAAETSRRWLSPLSVWEALLLIERKRLKVDVEAHDWVRQALAVAPVEEAPVTTEVALASRALATKHQDPVDRFLAATAQVFELTLVTADRELFGISGVRVLKNTGARRR
;
A
#
# COMPACT_ATOMS: atom_id res chain seq x y z
N MET A 1 8.34 -73.91 29.04
CA MET A 1 9.02 -73.80 27.73
C MET A 1 9.65 -72.41 27.70
N LEU A 2 10.89 -72.25 28.16
CA LEU A 2 12.15 -72.31 27.37
C LEU A 2 12.04 -71.42 26.13
N GLY A 3 12.81 -70.35 25.91
CA GLY A 3 14.16 -69.98 26.35
C GLY A 3 14.88 -69.41 25.11
N GLY A 4 15.37 -68.17 25.14
CA GLY A 4 16.80 -67.87 25.23
C GLY A 4 17.26 -67.18 23.92
N ALA A 5 17.68 -65.91 23.93
CA ALA A 5 18.99 -65.36 24.32
C ALA A 5 20.08 -65.48 23.22
N GLN A 6 20.45 -64.33 22.62
CA GLN A 6 21.79 -63.70 22.42
C GLN A 6 23.09 -64.56 22.32
N PRO A 7 24.31 -64.02 22.02
CA PRO A 7 24.78 -62.86 21.21
C PRO A 7 26.09 -63.18 20.38
N ARG A 8 26.80 -62.10 19.92
CA ARG A 8 28.05 -61.95 19.11
C ARG A 8 29.25 -62.90 19.41
N PRO A 9 30.29 -62.88 18.55
CA PRO A 9 31.60 -62.41 19.04
C PRO A 9 32.33 -61.39 18.12
N PRO A 10 33.44 -60.79 18.58
CA PRO A 10 34.10 -59.62 18.00
C PRO A 10 35.32 -60.00 17.13
N ASN A 11 35.95 -59.03 16.45
CA ASN A 11 37.38 -59.17 16.19
C ASN A 11 38.14 -57.83 16.26
N ARG A 12 39.30 -57.89 16.93
CA ARG A 12 40.21 -56.80 17.35
C ARG A 12 41.46 -56.76 16.41
N PRO A 13 42.38 -55.78 16.56
CA PRO A 13 43.26 -55.23 15.51
C PRO A 13 44.67 -55.87 15.45
N PRO A 14 45.57 -55.31 14.61
CA PRO A 14 46.89 -54.87 15.09
C PRO A 14 47.17 -53.41 14.66
N LEU A 15 47.60 -52.51 15.56
CA LEU A 15 48.95 -52.23 16.08
C LEU A 15 49.89 -51.46 15.12
N ALA A 16 50.21 -50.24 15.59
CA ALA A 16 51.50 -49.55 15.58
C ALA A 16 52.20 -49.23 14.24
N GLY A 17 52.62 -47.97 14.12
CA GLY A 17 53.53 -47.52 13.08
C GLY A 17 53.68 -46.00 13.09
N ASP A 18 54.68 -45.54 13.81
CA ASP A 18 54.99 -44.15 14.11
C ASP A 18 55.18 -43.22 12.90
N ALA A 19 54.92 -41.93 13.19
CA ALA A 19 55.64 -40.74 12.76
C ALA A 19 56.44 -40.77 11.45
N LEU A 20 56.29 -39.73 10.64
CA LEU A 20 57.35 -38.72 10.42
C LEU A 20 56.96 -37.68 9.37
N ARG A 21 57.27 -36.42 9.75
CA ARG A 21 57.84 -35.33 8.93
C ARG A 21 56.94 -34.49 8.02
N GLU A 22 56.93 -33.22 8.40
CA GLU A 22 56.73 -32.05 7.57
C GLU A 22 57.75 -31.91 6.43
N ALA A 23 57.30 -31.18 5.39
CA ALA A 23 57.95 -30.05 4.69
C ALA A 23 58.12 -30.24 3.14
N PRO A 24 58.39 -29.16 2.36
CA PRO A 24 57.39 -28.52 1.48
C PRO A 24 57.81 -28.50 -0.01
N GLY A 25 56.87 -28.24 -0.92
CA GLY A 25 57.18 -28.11 -2.35
C GLY A 25 56.10 -27.38 -3.14
N ARG A 26 56.46 -26.24 -3.74
CA ARG A 26 55.60 -25.33 -4.51
C ARG A 26 55.43 -25.77 -5.98
N ARG A 27 54.39 -25.20 -6.62
CA ARG A 27 54.12 -24.98 -8.07
C ARG A 27 53.36 -26.11 -8.77
N ASP A 28 52.35 -25.89 -9.61
CA ASP A 28 51.69 -24.70 -10.16
C ASP A 28 50.27 -25.07 -10.65
N ALA A 29 49.42 -24.05 -10.75
CA ALA A 29 48.30 -23.91 -11.70
C ALA A 29 47.14 -24.94 -11.71
N ALA A 30 45.98 -24.52 -11.16
CA ALA A 30 44.75 -24.40 -11.94
C ALA A 30 43.68 -23.66 -11.13
N GLN A 31 43.05 -22.71 -11.80
CA GLN A 31 42.09 -21.76 -11.26
C GLN A 31 40.77 -22.45 -10.91
N SER A 32 40.24 -22.20 -9.71
CA SER A 32 38.81 -22.34 -9.42
C SER A 32 38.33 -21.05 -8.76
N THR A 33 37.95 -20.11 -9.62
CA THR A 33 37.37 -18.83 -9.24
C THR A 33 35.90 -18.99 -8.85
N ARG A 34 35.58 -18.58 -7.63
CA ARG A 34 34.45 -17.71 -7.25
C ARG A 34 33.13 -17.90 -8.02
N GLY A 35 32.19 -18.60 -7.39
CA GLY A 35 30.75 -18.48 -7.65
C GLY A 35 30.05 -17.48 -6.72
N ARG A 36 30.58 -16.25 -6.54
CA ARG A 36 29.75 -15.15 -6.00
C ARG A 36 28.82 -14.72 -7.12
N ARG A 37 27.51 -14.98 -6.99
CA ARG A 37 26.49 -14.38 -7.87
C ARG A 37 26.62 -12.87 -7.80
N ARG A 38 27.33 -12.29 -8.77
CA ARG A 38 27.24 -10.86 -9.11
C ARG A 38 25.82 -10.65 -9.59
N VAL A 39 25.04 -9.92 -8.81
CA VAL A 39 23.88 -9.20 -9.36
C VAL A 39 24.46 -8.33 -10.48
N ALA A 40 24.06 -8.64 -11.71
CA ALA A 40 24.49 -7.90 -12.88
C ALA A 40 24.17 -6.42 -12.63
N ARG A 41 25.21 -5.57 -12.71
CA ARG A 41 25.02 -4.13 -12.87
C ARG A 41 24.37 -3.95 -14.24
N ARG A 42 23.03 -3.93 -14.26
CA ARG A 42 22.30 -3.39 -15.39
C ARG A 42 22.44 -1.88 -15.30
N ASP A 43 22.96 -1.30 -16.37
CA ASP A 43 23.09 0.14 -16.55
C ASP A 43 21.79 0.82 -16.16
N ALA A 44 21.89 1.58 -15.08
CA ALA A 44 20.92 2.57 -14.67
C ALA A 44 20.88 3.65 -15.75
N ARG A 45 20.22 3.36 -16.87
CA ARG A 45 19.56 4.41 -17.64
C ARG A 45 18.56 5.01 -16.67
N THR A 46 18.97 6.11 -16.08
CA THR A 46 18.23 6.92 -15.12
C THR A 46 16.77 6.97 -15.54
N TRP A 47 15.94 6.22 -14.83
CA TRP A 47 14.50 6.46 -14.80
C TRP A 47 14.36 7.83 -14.15
N ASP A 48 14.28 8.85 -14.99
CA ASP A 48 14.07 10.23 -14.59
C ASP A 48 12.63 10.34 -14.08
N ALA A 49 12.41 9.94 -12.82
CA ALA A 49 11.13 10.02 -12.13
C ALA A 49 10.55 11.44 -12.20
N ARG A 50 11.41 12.47 -12.35
CA ARG A 50 10.98 13.85 -12.57
C ARG A 50 10.12 13.98 -13.82
N ARG A 51 10.39 13.29 -14.93
CA ARG A 51 9.63 13.44 -16.19
C ARG A 51 8.19 12.93 -16.16
N ARG A 52 7.83 12.00 -15.27
CA ARG A 52 6.44 11.57 -15.06
C ARG A 52 5.74 12.31 -13.93
N LEU A 53 6.48 12.71 -12.89
CA LEU A 53 6.01 13.62 -11.82
C LEU A 53 5.60 14.99 -12.36
N ASP A 54 6.28 15.38 -13.41
CA ASP A 54 6.06 16.55 -14.23
C ASP A 54 4.80 16.47 -15.11
N PHE A 55 4.25 15.30 -15.39
CA PHE A 55 3.03 15.19 -16.21
C PHE A 55 1.79 15.28 -15.32
N ALA A 56 1.64 14.35 -14.35
CA ALA A 56 0.50 14.35 -13.43
C ALA A 56 0.51 15.59 -12.52
N GLY A 57 1.65 15.93 -11.90
CA GLY A 57 1.74 17.05 -10.98
C GLY A 57 1.67 18.43 -11.64
N ARG A 58 1.90 18.58 -12.96
CA ARG A 58 1.72 19.86 -13.67
C ARG A 58 0.33 20.02 -14.25
N GLU A 59 -0.32 18.95 -14.72
CA GLU A 59 -1.74 19.03 -15.08
C GLU A 59 -2.59 19.45 -13.89
N TYR A 60 -2.41 18.85 -12.70
CA TYR A 60 -3.22 19.21 -11.52
C TYR A 60 -2.97 20.62 -10.97
N ARG A 61 -1.76 21.16 -11.12
CA ARG A 61 -1.42 22.54 -10.72
C ARG A 61 -1.92 23.61 -11.69
N SER A 62 -2.40 23.21 -12.87
CA SER A 62 -2.86 24.14 -13.92
C SER A 62 -4.36 24.46 -13.89
N LEU A 63 -5.12 23.90 -12.94
CA LEU A 63 -6.53 24.20 -12.75
C LEU A 63 -6.68 25.59 -12.11
N GLY A 64 -7.35 26.49 -12.83
CA GLY A 64 -7.50 27.90 -12.51
C GLY A 64 -8.12 28.18 -11.13
N ARG A 65 -7.99 29.44 -10.70
CA ARG A 65 -8.46 29.96 -9.40
C ARG A 65 -9.85 29.44 -9.00
N ALA A 66 -9.89 28.81 -7.81
CA ALA A 66 -11.05 28.40 -7.00
C ALA A 66 -11.74 27.07 -7.34
N GLU A 67 -11.10 26.15 -8.06
CA GLU A 67 -11.55 24.74 -8.06
C GLU A 67 -11.11 24.04 -6.76
N VAL A 68 -12.06 23.42 -6.05
CA VAL A 68 -11.75 22.64 -4.84
C VAL A 68 -11.65 21.18 -5.23
N ASN A 69 -10.43 20.64 -5.19
CA ASN A 69 -10.19 19.21 -5.40
C ASN A 69 -10.42 18.44 -4.10
N LEU A 70 -11.45 17.60 -4.08
CA LEU A 70 -11.91 16.85 -2.91
C LEU A 70 -11.54 15.37 -3.04
N LEU A 71 -10.59 14.89 -2.22
CA LEU A 71 -10.35 13.45 -2.10
C LEU A 71 -11.37 12.85 -1.15
N LEU A 72 -12.23 11.98 -1.67
CA LEU A 72 -13.28 11.34 -0.89
C LEU A 72 -12.70 10.13 -0.17
N ASP A 73 -12.89 10.10 1.14
CA ASP A 73 -12.76 8.89 1.93
C ASP A 73 -13.87 7.89 1.56
N THR A 74 -13.67 6.60 1.83
CA THR A 74 -14.58 5.52 1.45
C THR A 74 -15.99 5.75 1.99
N HIS A 75 -16.14 6.10 3.28
CA HIS A 75 -17.47 6.36 3.83
C HIS A 75 -18.11 7.63 3.26
N ILE A 76 -17.34 8.65 2.88
CA ILE A 76 -17.92 9.86 2.27
C ILE A 76 -18.46 9.53 0.88
N TRP A 77 -17.69 8.77 0.10
CA TRP A 77 -18.14 8.28 -1.20
C TRP A 77 -19.42 7.44 -1.05
N LEU A 78 -19.42 6.45 -0.17
CA LEU A 78 -20.59 5.60 0.06
C LEU A 78 -21.82 6.38 0.55
N TRP A 79 -21.67 7.27 1.54
CA TRP A 79 -22.79 8.06 2.04
C TRP A 79 -23.34 9.01 0.98
N SER A 80 -22.50 9.58 0.13
CA SER A 80 -22.98 10.46 -0.94
C SER A 80 -24.01 9.81 -1.88
N MET A 81 -23.96 8.48 -2.01
CA MET A 81 -24.87 7.71 -2.86
C MET A 81 -25.98 7.01 -2.07
N LEU A 82 -25.67 6.48 -0.89
CA LEU A 82 -26.55 5.55 -0.17
C LEU A 82 -27.27 6.19 1.03
N GLU A 83 -26.63 7.16 1.67
CA GLU A 83 -27.09 7.76 2.94
C GLU A 83 -26.69 9.25 3.00
N PRO A 84 -27.13 10.10 2.04
CA PRO A 84 -26.66 11.48 1.91
C PRO A 84 -26.99 12.34 3.15
N GLU A 85 -27.98 11.96 3.95
CA GLU A 85 -28.32 12.56 5.23
C GLU A 85 -27.21 12.42 6.30
N ARG A 86 -26.24 11.52 6.09
CA ARG A 86 -25.04 11.39 6.93
C ARG A 86 -23.97 12.43 6.59
N LEU A 87 -24.11 13.15 5.48
CA LEU A 87 -23.22 14.24 5.14
C LEU A 87 -23.60 15.50 5.93
N SER A 88 -22.61 16.17 6.49
CA SER A 88 -22.79 17.49 7.09
C SER A 88 -23.12 18.49 5.98
N ALA A 89 -23.87 19.56 6.31
CA ALA A 89 -24.23 20.58 5.34
C ALA A 89 -23.02 21.16 4.57
N PRO A 90 -21.85 21.45 5.20
CA PRO A 90 -20.67 21.89 4.47
C PRO A 90 -20.12 20.86 3.48
N VAL A 91 -20.12 19.57 3.85
CA VAL A 91 -19.64 18.49 2.98
C VAL A 91 -20.60 18.29 1.82
N ALA A 92 -21.92 18.21 2.09
CA ALA A 92 -22.93 18.08 1.05
C ALA A 92 -22.87 19.25 0.05
N ALA A 93 -22.73 20.49 0.54
CA ALA A 93 -22.59 21.66 -0.32
C ALA A 93 -21.31 21.60 -1.18
N ALA A 94 -20.18 21.21 -0.59
CA ALA A 94 -18.92 21.08 -1.32
C ALA A 94 -19.00 19.97 -2.39
N LEU A 95 -19.66 18.86 -2.09
CA LEU A 95 -19.93 17.77 -3.02
C LEU A 95 -21.00 18.10 -4.05
N ALA A 96 -21.80 19.14 -3.89
CA ALA A 96 -22.79 19.56 -4.89
C ALA A 96 -22.27 20.68 -5.81
N ALA A 97 -21.25 21.41 -5.39
CA ALA A 97 -20.69 22.52 -6.17
C ALA A 97 -20.08 22.04 -7.50
N GLU A 98 -20.44 22.71 -8.59
CA GLU A 98 -19.90 22.43 -9.93
C GLU A 98 -18.41 22.73 -10.04
N THR A 99 -17.90 23.64 -9.21
CA THR A 99 -16.49 23.99 -9.12
C THR A 99 -15.66 22.99 -8.31
N SER A 100 -16.29 21.97 -7.72
CA SER A 100 -15.60 20.94 -6.97
C SER A 100 -15.35 19.70 -7.82
N ARG A 101 -14.08 19.35 -8.00
CA ARG A 101 -13.69 18.06 -8.57
C ARG A 101 -13.60 17.01 -7.47
N ARG A 102 -14.20 15.85 -7.71
CA ARG A 102 -14.26 14.74 -6.74
C ARG A 102 -13.25 13.70 -7.16
N TRP A 103 -12.37 13.34 -6.25
CA TRP A 103 -11.29 12.38 -6.41
C TRP A 103 -11.56 11.16 -5.56
N LEU A 104 -11.27 9.97 -6.08
CA LEU A 104 -11.40 8.72 -5.32
C LEU A 104 -10.14 7.87 -5.51
N SER A 105 -9.56 7.40 -4.40
CA SER A 105 -8.42 6.48 -4.48
C SER A 105 -8.90 5.06 -4.81
N PRO A 106 -8.14 4.28 -5.61
CA PRO A 106 -8.38 2.85 -5.76
C PRO A 106 -8.41 2.08 -4.43
N LEU A 107 -7.76 2.60 -3.38
CA LEU A 107 -7.83 2.01 -2.04
C LEU A 107 -9.21 2.12 -1.39
N SER A 108 -9.94 3.21 -1.65
CA SER A 108 -11.32 3.36 -1.19
C SER A 108 -12.26 2.40 -1.92
N VAL A 109 -12.03 2.18 -3.22
CA VAL A 109 -12.75 1.16 -3.99
C VAL A 109 -12.47 -0.24 -3.44
N TRP A 110 -11.21 -0.56 -3.16
CA TRP A 110 -10.81 -1.82 -2.54
C TRP A 110 -11.45 -2.01 -1.15
N GLU A 111 -11.50 -0.97 -0.32
CA GLU A 111 -12.16 -1.03 0.97
C GLU A 111 -13.67 -1.26 0.84
N ALA A 112 -14.34 -0.63 -0.14
CA ALA A 112 -15.76 -0.88 -0.41
C ALA A 112 -16.03 -2.33 -0.79
N LEU A 113 -15.19 -2.94 -1.65
CA LEU A 113 -15.26 -4.37 -1.96
C LEU A 113 -15.11 -5.23 -0.70
N LEU A 114 -14.12 -4.93 0.16
CA LEU A 114 -13.96 -5.63 1.44
C LEU A 114 -15.17 -5.49 2.37
N LEU A 115 -15.82 -4.33 2.39
CA LEU A 115 -17.04 -4.11 3.18
C LEU A 115 -18.20 -4.98 2.66
N ILE A 116 -18.31 -5.15 1.34
CA ILE A 116 -19.32 -6.02 0.71
C ILE A 116 -19.04 -7.49 1.02
N GLU A 117 -17.80 -7.95 0.81
CA GLU A 117 -17.37 -9.32 1.10
C GLU A 117 -17.62 -9.70 2.56
N ARG A 118 -17.37 -8.76 3.48
CA ARG A 118 -17.61 -8.91 4.93
C ARG A 118 -19.07 -8.69 5.33
N LYS A 119 -19.98 -8.49 4.38
CA LYS A 119 -21.42 -8.24 4.58
C LYS A 119 -21.71 -7.02 5.46
N ARG A 120 -20.78 -6.07 5.54
CA ARG A 120 -20.92 -4.78 6.23
C ARG A 120 -21.60 -3.73 5.34
N LEU A 121 -21.48 -3.88 4.03
CA LEU A 121 -22.28 -3.20 3.02
C LEU A 121 -23.12 -4.27 2.30
N LYS A 122 -24.44 -4.16 2.35
CA LYS A 122 -25.35 -5.09 1.68
C LYS A 122 -25.71 -4.53 0.31
N VAL A 123 -25.58 -5.37 -0.71
CA VAL A 123 -25.84 -5.03 -2.11
C VAL A 123 -26.64 -6.16 -2.75
N ASP A 124 -27.49 -5.82 -3.71
CA ASP A 124 -28.41 -6.78 -4.36
C ASP A 124 -27.80 -7.43 -5.62
N VAL A 125 -26.56 -7.10 -5.94
CA VAL A 125 -25.80 -7.60 -7.10
C VAL A 125 -24.39 -8.03 -6.68
N GLU A 126 -23.63 -8.60 -7.61
CA GLU A 126 -22.23 -8.97 -7.37
C GLU A 126 -21.37 -7.72 -7.02
N ALA A 127 -20.36 -7.87 -6.16
CA ALA A 127 -19.61 -6.77 -5.58
C ALA A 127 -18.89 -5.90 -6.62
N HIS A 128 -18.24 -6.50 -7.62
CA HIS A 128 -17.56 -5.75 -8.68
C HIS A 128 -18.56 -5.01 -9.57
N ASP A 129 -19.69 -5.65 -9.89
CA ASP A 129 -20.74 -5.01 -10.68
C ASP A 129 -21.38 -3.84 -9.93
N TRP A 130 -21.62 -4.00 -8.63
CA TRP A 130 -22.08 -2.90 -7.78
C TRP A 130 -21.10 -1.72 -7.80
N VAL A 131 -19.79 -1.97 -7.63
CA VAL A 131 -18.77 -0.91 -7.68
C VAL A 131 -18.74 -0.20 -9.04
N ARG A 132 -18.82 -0.94 -10.15
CA ARG A 132 -18.87 -0.34 -11.50
C ARG A 132 -20.09 0.55 -11.67
N GLN A 133 -21.25 0.12 -11.18
CA GLN A 133 -22.48 0.92 -11.20
C GLN A 133 -22.34 2.17 -10.33
N ALA A 134 -21.78 2.04 -9.12
CA ALA A 134 -21.55 3.17 -8.22
C ALA A 134 -20.63 4.24 -8.84
N LEU A 135 -19.53 3.82 -9.47
CA LEU A 135 -18.61 4.73 -10.18
C LEU A 135 -19.26 5.40 -11.41
N ALA A 136 -20.23 4.75 -12.05
CA ALA A 136 -20.95 5.32 -13.18
C ALA A 136 -21.97 6.39 -12.75
N VAL A 137 -22.63 6.20 -11.59
CA VAL A 137 -23.66 7.12 -11.07
C VAL A 137 -23.05 8.33 -10.37
N ALA A 138 -21.89 8.16 -9.71
CA ALA A 138 -21.15 9.23 -9.07
C ALA A 138 -19.76 9.37 -9.72
N PRO A 139 -19.64 10.09 -10.85
CA PRO A 139 -18.36 10.26 -11.54
C PRO A 139 -17.32 10.91 -10.61
N VAL A 140 -16.16 10.28 -10.55
CA VAL A 140 -15.00 10.71 -9.79
C VAL A 140 -13.75 10.57 -10.65
N GLU A 141 -12.77 11.44 -10.40
CA GLU A 141 -11.42 11.29 -10.95
C GLU A 141 -10.63 10.30 -10.08
N GLU A 142 -9.90 9.37 -10.70
CA GLU A 142 -9.09 8.40 -9.95
C GLU A 142 -7.83 9.06 -9.38
N ALA A 143 -7.64 9.02 -8.06
CA ALA A 143 -6.44 9.49 -7.40
C ALA A 143 -5.38 8.37 -7.34
N PRO A 144 -4.30 8.44 -8.15
CA PRO A 144 -3.41 7.31 -8.35
C PRO A 144 -2.57 7.00 -7.11
N VAL A 145 -2.37 5.71 -6.83
CA VAL A 145 -1.42 5.25 -5.81
C VAL A 145 -0.03 5.13 -6.43
N THR A 146 0.77 6.20 -6.33
CA THR A 146 2.12 6.26 -6.92
C THR A 146 3.21 5.87 -5.92
N THR A 147 4.45 5.78 -6.39
CA THR A 147 5.61 5.55 -5.51
C THR A 147 5.78 6.69 -4.49
N GLU A 148 5.52 7.93 -4.90
CA GLU A 148 5.60 9.10 -4.05
C GLU A 148 4.54 9.09 -2.96
N VAL A 149 3.31 8.66 -3.29
CA VAL A 149 2.27 8.39 -2.28
C VAL A 149 2.74 7.33 -1.30
N ALA A 150 3.33 6.23 -1.78
CA ALA A 150 3.81 5.16 -0.90
C ALA A 150 4.95 5.60 0.02
N LEU A 151 5.85 6.48 -0.45
CA LEU A 151 6.91 7.07 0.37
C LEU A 151 6.33 8.06 1.40
N ALA A 152 5.46 8.97 0.95
CA ALA A 152 4.81 9.96 1.80
C ALA A 152 3.95 9.28 2.88
N SER A 153 3.24 8.21 2.56
CA SER A 153 2.41 7.47 3.51
C SER A 153 3.20 6.91 4.67
N ARG A 154 4.51 6.66 4.54
CA ARG A 154 5.40 6.29 5.65
C ARG A 154 6.09 7.46 6.33
N ALA A 155 6.22 8.60 5.66
CA ALA A 155 6.79 9.82 6.23
C ALA A 155 5.81 10.64 7.08
N LEU A 156 4.49 10.44 6.92
CA LEU A 156 3.47 11.14 7.71
C LEU A 156 3.66 10.92 9.21
N ALA A 157 3.83 12.03 9.93
CA ALA A 157 3.87 12.09 11.39
C ALA A 157 2.44 11.97 11.95
N THR A 158 1.92 10.74 11.98
CA THR A 158 0.61 10.42 12.56
C THR A 158 0.73 9.20 13.47
N LYS A 159 -0.09 9.19 14.54
CA LYS A 159 -0.24 8.03 15.41
C LYS A 159 -1.04 6.90 14.74
N HIS A 160 -1.75 7.22 13.65
CA HIS A 160 -2.55 6.28 12.90
C HIS A 160 -1.70 5.21 12.23
N GLN A 161 -2.09 3.94 12.43
CA GLN A 161 -1.38 2.77 11.89
C GLN A 161 -2.14 2.07 10.77
N ASP A 162 -3.41 2.42 10.51
CA ASP A 162 -4.14 1.83 9.38
C ASP A 162 -3.45 2.22 8.06
N PRO A 163 -3.02 1.25 7.25
CA PRO A 163 -2.43 1.50 5.95
C PRO A 163 -3.31 2.37 5.04
N VAL A 164 -4.62 2.10 4.95
CA VAL A 164 -5.50 2.78 3.99
C VAL A 164 -5.56 4.27 4.30
N ASP A 165 -5.79 4.62 5.57
CA ASP A 165 -5.83 6.01 6.04
C ASP A 165 -4.52 6.76 5.79
N ARG A 166 -3.38 6.10 5.99
CA ARG A 166 -2.07 6.69 5.69
C ARG A 166 -1.88 6.94 4.21
N PHE A 167 -2.33 6.02 3.36
CA PHE A 167 -2.28 6.22 1.91
C PHE A 167 -3.23 7.33 1.48
N LEU A 168 -4.46 7.41 1.98
CA LEU A 168 -5.40 8.49 1.67
C LEU A 168 -4.86 9.86 2.08
N ALA A 169 -4.35 9.97 3.31
CA ALA A 169 -3.71 11.20 3.79
C ALA A 169 -2.50 11.60 2.94
N ALA A 170 -1.68 10.61 2.53
CA ALA A 170 -0.52 10.86 1.67
C ALA A 170 -0.91 11.25 0.25
N THR A 171 -1.95 10.63 -0.32
CA THR A 171 -2.51 11.01 -1.62
C THR A 171 -3.01 12.45 -1.56
N ALA A 172 -3.75 12.83 -0.52
CA ALA A 172 -4.19 14.22 -0.33
C ALA A 172 -3.01 15.19 -0.22
N GLN A 173 -1.93 14.81 0.48
CA GLN A 173 -0.73 15.62 0.58
C GLN A 173 0.00 15.76 -0.77
N VAL A 174 0.28 14.66 -1.46
CA VAL A 174 1.10 14.61 -2.68
C VAL A 174 0.41 15.32 -3.85
N PHE A 175 -0.91 15.17 -3.97
CA PHE A 175 -1.71 15.76 -5.04
C PHE A 175 -2.38 17.08 -4.63
N GLU A 176 -2.02 17.63 -3.46
CA GLU A 176 -2.60 18.87 -2.92
C GLU A 176 -4.14 18.84 -2.89
N LEU A 177 -4.74 17.70 -2.56
CA LEU A 177 -6.19 17.54 -2.46
C LEU A 177 -6.68 17.89 -1.04
N THR A 178 -7.96 18.22 -0.91
CA THR A 178 -8.62 18.32 0.40
C THR A 178 -9.28 16.98 0.71
N LEU A 179 -8.77 16.28 1.73
CA LEU A 179 -9.34 15.03 2.20
C LEU A 179 -10.70 15.30 2.87
N VAL A 180 -11.76 14.68 2.37
CA VAL A 180 -13.10 14.76 2.95
C VAL A 180 -13.33 13.50 3.76
N THR A 181 -13.48 13.63 5.09
CA THR A 181 -13.63 12.48 5.97
C THR A 181 -14.42 12.79 7.23
N ALA A 182 -15.02 11.76 7.83
CA ALA A 182 -15.64 11.77 9.14
C ALA A 182 -14.71 11.20 10.23
N ASP A 183 -13.59 10.58 9.84
CA ASP A 183 -12.64 10.04 10.80
C ASP A 183 -11.87 11.17 11.50
N ARG A 184 -12.02 11.22 12.82
CA ARG A 184 -11.46 12.26 13.66
C ARG A 184 -9.94 12.11 13.80
N GLU A 185 -9.41 10.90 13.64
CA GLU A 185 -7.96 10.67 13.69
C GLU A 185 -7.23 11.34 12.51
N LEU A 186 -7.94 11.61 11.41
CA LEU A 186 -7.40 12.28 10.23
C LEU A 186 -7.44 13.82 10.32
N PHE A 187 -8.19 14.42 11.25
CA PHE A 187 -8.48 15.87 11.30
C PHE A 187 -7.29 16.79 11.62
N GLY A 188 -6.13 16.24 11.96
CA GLY A 188 -4.98 17.00 12.44
C GLY A 188 -3.63 16.54 11.87
N ILE A 189 -3.64 15.77 10.78
CA ILE A 189 -2.38 15.35 10.15
C ILE A 189 -1.71 16.58 9.53
N SER A 190 -0.48 16.87 9.98
CA SER A 190 0.28 18.01 9.50
C SER A 190 0.54 17.91 7.99
N GLY A 191 0.28 18.99 7.26
CA GLY A 191 0.46 19.05 5.81
C GLY A 191 -0.69 18.44 5.00
N VAL A 192 -1.79 18.00 5.63
CA VAL A 192 -2.99 17.49 4.95
C VAL A 192 -4.16 18.45 5.18
N ARG A 193 -4.77 18.94 4.10
CA ARG A 193 -6.00 19.73 4.18
C ARG A 193 -7.19 18.79 4.38
N VAL A 194 -8.06 19.08 5.35
CA VAL A 194 -9.19 18.20 5.68
C VAL A 194 -10.49 18.99 5.73
N LEU A 195 -11.48 18.55 4.95
CA LEU A 195 -12.87 18.96 5.08
C LEU A 195 -13.60 17.95 5.97
N LYS A 196 -14.00 18.40 7.16
CA LYS A 196 -14.50 17.54 8.23
C LYS A 196 -16.00 17.29 8.10
N ASN A 197 -16.40 16.03 8.08
CA ASN A 197 -17.79 15.64 8.18
C ASN A 197 -18.23 15.51 9.65
N THR A 198 -18.40 16.66 10.33
CA THR A 198 -18.90 16.71 11.71
C THR A 198 -20.41 16.98 11.70
N GLY A 199 -21.24 15.94 11.80
CA GLY A 199 -22.69 16.14 11.82
C GLY A 199 -23.55 14.90 11.59
N ALA A 200 -22.98 13.79 11.11
CA ALA A 200 -23.72 12.54 10.95
C ALA A 200 -24.18 12.03 12.33
N ARG A 201 -25.46 12.23 12.68
CA ARG A 201 -26.05 11.56 13.84
C ARG A 201 -25.91 10.06 13.60
N ARG A 202 -25.19 9.35 14.49
CA ARG A 202 -25.35 7.90 14.62
C ARG A 202 -26.80 7.69 15.08
N ARG A 203 -27.66 7.21 14.20
CA ARG A 203 -28.85 6.47 14.66
C ARG A 203 -28.43 5.02 14.89
#